data_AF-A0A023FRC1-F1
#
_entry.id   AF-A0A023FRC1-F1
#
_cell.length_a   1.000
_cell.length_b   1.000
_cell.length_c   1.000
_cell.angle_alpha   90.00
_cell.angle_beta   90.00
_cell.angle_gamma   90.00
#
_symmetry.space_group_name_H-M   'P 1'
#
loop_
_entity.id
_entity.type
_entity.pdbx_description
1 polymer ?
#
loop_
_entity_poly.entity_id
_entity_poly.type
_entity_poly.pdbx_seq_one_letter_code
_entity_poly.pdbx_strand_id
1 'polypeptide(L)'
;MLFLIITLGILCATICTSEGQPSLRNEVCNETECKEFAQEIKNQMGSSEPCHDFHNYVCGNWTGAQELEPKPLKDKAVKVLADLLEAAYPPWTEPPNATEKLVNAYVSCTLKERNTTALKISVRNVLKYYNIGQWPLQSEAPQQPNRTYQEILKVAGPLPLFPYFISKEESNTIITMTKMPDFYMSGEDFDIEERDDYEQYDLIEQKSEEAYKEFITKTIELLSDDTMDKEKSNVAEEIIYFEKNISKIASEAEDSAVTMNLSQLIANLSNGGSKFPIDEILQRDFRLINVSISGGTKVNVQ
;
A
#
# COMPACT_ATOMS: atom_id res chain seq x y z
N MET A 1 -34.46 26.48 -36.66
CA MET A 1 -33.04 26.83 -36.50
C MET A 1 -32.85 28.17 -35.77
N LEU A 2 -33.67 29.21 -36.02
CA LEU A 2 -33.64 30.44 -35.21
C LEU A 2 -34.12 30.24 -33.75
N PHE A 3 -35.13 29.40 -33.53
CA PHE A 3 -35.66 29.10 -32.19
C PHE A 3 -34.68 28.35 -31.29
N LEU A 4 -33.80 27.51 -31.85
CA LEU A 4 -32.85 26.68 -31.10
C LEU A 4 -31.66 27.52 -30.59
N ILE A 5 -31.29 28.57 -31.33
CA ILE A 5 -30.25 29.54 -30.94
C ILE A 5 -30.77 30.47 -29.84
N ILE A 6 -32.05 30.85 -29.89
CA ILE A 6 -32.69 31.68 -28.86
C ILE A 6 -32.85 30.90 -27.54
N THR A 7 -33.20 29.61 -27.60
CA THR A 7 -33.30 28.78 -26.38
C THR A 7 -31.94 28.48 -25.75
N LEU A 8 -30.86 28.33 -26.54
CA LEU A 8 -29.50 28.14 -26.01
C LEU A 8 -28.95 29.43 -25.37
N GLY A 9 -29.22 30.60 -25.97
CA GLY A 9 -28.83 31.89 -25.41
C GLY A 9 -29.50 32.23 -24.08
N ILE A 10 -30.76 31.81 -23.91
CA ILE A 10 -31.50 31.99 -22.64
C ILE A 10 -30.96 31.04 -21.56
N LEU A 11 -30.58 29.80 -21.91
CA LEU A 11 -30.00 28.85 -20.95
C LEU A 11 -28.59 29.28 -20.47
N CYS A 12 -27.75 29.82 -21.35
CA CYS A 12 -26.44 30.37 -20.98
C CYS A 12 -26.54 31.65 -20.13
N ALA A 13 -27.54 32.51 -20.36
CA ALA A 13 -27.75 33.70 -19.52
C ALA A 13 -28.25 33.34 -18.11
N THR A 14 -29.03 32.25 -17.95
CA THR A 14 -29.51 31.80 -16.64
C THR A 14 -28.44 31.09 -15.80
N ILE A 15 -27.40 30.50 -16.42
CA ILE A 15 -26.28 29.90 -15.67
C ILE A 15 -25.24 30.96 -15.27
N CYS A 16 -25.15 32.08 -16.01
CA CYS A 16 -24.27 33.20 -15.65
C CYS A 16 -24.91 34.27 -14.73
N THR A 17 -26.16 34.08 -14.28
CA THR A 17 -26.80 35.00 -13.31
C THR A 17 -27.55 34.23 -12.21
N SER A 18 -26.87 33.26 -11.58
CA SER A 18 -27.22 32.88 -10.21
C SER A 18 -26.64 33.92 -9.25
N GLU A 19 -27.14 35.16 -9.30
CA GLU A 19 -27.05 36.04 -8.13
C GLU A 19 -27.93 35.41 -7.05
N GLY A 20 -27.29 34.71 -6.10
CA GLY A 20 -27.97 34.25 -4.91
C GLY A 20 -28.72 35.42 -4.27
N GLN A 21 -29.99 35.20 -3.91
CA GLN A 21 -30.77 36.21 -3.19
C GLN A 21 -29.90 36.79 -2.06
N PRO A 22 -29.78 38.13 -1.94
CA PRO A 22 -28.99 38.72 -0.88
C PRO A 22 -29.68 38.39 0.44
N SER A 23 -29.17 37.38 1.13
CA SER A 23 -29.60 37.07 2.48
C SER A 23 -29.30 38.31 3.31
N LEU A 24 -30.34 38.88 3.90
CA LEU A 24 -30.31 40.05 4.78
C LEU A 24 -29.61 39.67 6.11
N ARG A 25 -28.28 39.53 6.02
CA ARG A 25 -27.24 39.66 7.04
C ARG A 25 -25.97 39.07 6.43
N ASN A 26 -25.05 39.95 6.04
CA ASN A 26 -23.65 39.57 5.84
C ASN A 26 -23.07 39.25 7.23
N GLU A 27 -23.41 38.10 7.79
CA GLU A 27 -22.69 37.52 8.92
C GLU A 27 -21.34 37.03 8.39
N VAL A 28 -20.45 37.98 8.12
CA VAL A 28 -19.04 37.69 7.85
C VAL A 28 -18.48 37.08 9.12
N CYS A 29 -18.06 35.82 9.05
CA CYS A 29 -17.39 35.17 10.15
C CYS A 29 -16.11 35.96 10.48
N ASN A 30 -16.08 36.56 11.66
CA ASN A 30 -14.97 37.40 12.13
C ASN A 30 -14.06 36.70 13.14
N GLU A 31 -14.32 35.43 13.42
CA GLU A 31 -13.50 34.56 14.24
C GLU A 31 -12.11 34.40 13.61
N THR A 32 -11.10 34.16 14.45
CA THR A 32 -9.70 34.07 14.03
C THR A 32 -9.52 32.94 13.03
N GLU A 33 -10.15 31.81 13.30
CA GLU A 33 -10.13 30.59 12.51
C GLU A 33 -10.68 30.83 11.08
N CYS A 34 -11.77 31.60 10.97
CA CYS A 34 -12.34 31.98 9.68
C CYS A 34 -11.42 32.90 8.87
N LYS A 35 -10.72 33.83 9.54
CA LYS A 35 -9.77 34.74 8.89
C LYS A 35 -8.51 34.02 8.43
N GLU A 36 -7.98 33.13 9.26
CA GLU A 36 -6.84 32.27 8.92
C GLU A 36 -7.17 31.36 7.74
N PHE A 37 -8.33 30.71 7.76
CA PHE A 37 -8.78 29.85 6.67
C PHE A 37 -9.02 30.62 5.37
N ALA A 38 -9.67 31.78 5.43
CA ALA A 38 -9.88 32.63 4.26
C ALA A 38 -8.56 33.17 3.68
N GLN A 39 -7.57 33.45 4.54
CA GLN A 39 -6.24 33.85 4.11
C GLN A 39 -5.50 32.71 3.42
N GLU A 40 -5.60 31.49 3.96
CA GLU A 40 -5.00 30.29 3.37
C GLU A 40 -5.55 30.02 1.96
N ILE A 41 -6.87 30.06 1.79
CA ILE A 41 -7.51 29.93 0.47
C ILE A 41 -6.98 30.99 -0.49
N LYS A 42 -6.94 32.27 -0.07
CA LYS A 42 -6.44 33.37 -0.92
C LYS A 42 -4.98 33.20 -1.33
N ASN A 43 -4.14 32.64 -0.45
CA ASN A 43 -2.73 32.43 -0.73
C ASN A 43 -2.51 31.36 -1.82
N GLN A 44 -3.45 30.41 -1.97
CA GLN A 44 -3.37 29.32 -2.95
C GLN A 44 -3.96 29.68 -4.32
N MET A 45 -4.87 30.66 -4.35
CA MET A 45 -5.49 31.15 -5.58
C MET A 45 -4.47 31.80 -6.51
N GLY A 46 -4.55 31.49 -7.81
CA GLY A 46 -3.72 32.11 -8.84
C GLY A 46 -4.34 33.40 -9.40
N SER A 47 -3.75 33.91 -10.47
CA SER A 47 -4.08 35.22 -11.05
C SER A 47 -5.13 35.19 -12.15
N SER A 48 -5.49 34.00 -12.65
CA SER A 48 -6.46 33.86 -13.75
C SER A 48 -7.88 34.17 -13.31
N GLU A 49 -8.76 34.59 -14.23
CA GLU A 49 -10.18 34.72 -13.92
C GLU A 49 -10.87 33.34 -13.86
N PRO A 50 -11.85 33.14 -12.96
CA PRO A 50 -12.51 31.85 -12.77
C PRO A 50 -13.22 31.32 -14.02
N CYS A 51 -13.72 32.22 -14.88
CA CYS A 51 -14.42 31.85 -16.11
C CYS A 51 -13.48 31.55 -17.29
N HIS A 52 -12.17 31.82 -17.15
CA HIS A 52 -11.17 31.60 -18.19
C HIS A 52 -10.28 30.39 -17.88
N ASP A 53 -9.77 30.31 -16.64
CA ASP A 53 -8.99 29.19 -16.15
C ASP A 53 -9.31 29.00 -14.66
N PHE A 54 -10.37 28.24 -14.40
CA PHE A 54 -10.80 27.95 -13.03
C PHE A 54 -9.74 27.20 -12.23
N HIS A 55 -8.94 26.36 -12.91
CA HIS A 55 -7.86 25.62 -12.26
C HIS A 55 -6.78 26.57 -11.77
N ASN A 56 -6.28 27.49 -12.60
CA ASN A 56 -5.33 28.51 -12.15
C ASN A 56 -5.97 29.50 -11.16
N TYR A 57 -7.24 29.89 -11.32
CA TYR A 57 -7.89 30.75 -10.35
C TYR A 57 -7.91 30.15 -8.93
N VAL A 58 -8.23 28.87 -8.80
CA VAL A 58 -8.32 28.19 -7.50
C VAL A 58 -6.96 27.70 -7.00
N CYS A 59 -6.11 27.18 -7.89
CA CYS A 59 -4.88 26.46 -7.54
C CYS A 59 -3.61 27.07 -8.15
N GLY A 60 -3.67 28.22 -8.80
CA GLY A 60 -2.55 28.72 -9.60
C GLY A 60 -1.32 29.15 -8.81
N ASN A 61 -1.45 29.38 -7.50
CA ASN A 61 -0.34 29.53 -6.57
C ASN A 61 -0.20 28.33 -5.63
N TRP A 62 -1.09 27.34 -5.76
CA TRP A 62 -0.98 26.08 -5.04
C TRP A 62 0.14 25.28 -5.68
N THR A 63 1.22 25.06 -4.93
CA THR A 63 2.42 24.42 -5.44
C THR A 63 2.30 22.91 -5.61
N GLY A 64 1.12 22.32 -5.37
CA GLY A 64 0.79 20.91 -5.64
C GLY A 64 1.58 19.85 -4.86
N ALA A 65 2.79 20.17 -4.42
CA ALA A 65 3.83 19.21 -4.05
C ALA A 65 4.51 19.51 -2.71
N GLN A 66 4.12 20.58 -1.99
CA GLN A 66 4.52 20.74 -0.58
C GLN A 66 3.62 19.95 0.40
N GLU A 67 3.20 18.73 0.03
CA GLU A 67 2.85 17.72 1.03
C GLU A 67 4.07 17.12 1.75
N LEU A 68 5.27 17.59 1.41
CA LEU A 68 6.50 17.37 2.17
C LEU A 68 6.63 18.28 3.40
N GLU A 69 5.97 19.44 3.41
CA GLU A 69 5.99 20.31 4.59
C GLU A 69 4.94 19.80 5.60
N PRO A 70 5.35 19.48 6.84
CA PRO A 70 4.46 18.91 7.83
C PRO A 70 3.24 19.81 8.04
N LYS A 71 2.04 19.32 7.69
CA LYS A 71 0.81 20.09 7.91
C LYS A 71 0.67 20.33 9.42
N PRO A 72 0.66 21.58 9.91
CA PRO A 72 0.61 21.86 11.34
C PRO A 72 -0.57 21.18 12.05
N LEU A 73 -1.69 20.96 11.33
CA LEU A 73 -2.84 20.25 11.86
C LEU A 73 -2.60 18.74 12.04
N LYS A 74 -1.94 18.08 11.08
CA LYS A 74 -1.57 16.66 11.18
C LYS A 74 -0.56 16.47 12.30
N ASP A 75 0.46 17.32 12.36
CA ASP A 75 1.48 17.29 13.40
C ASP A 75 0.90 17.60 14.78
N LYS A 76 0.01 18.60 14.88
CA LYS A 76 -0.68 18.91 16.13
C LYS A 76 -1.59 17.76 16.55
N ALA A 77 -2.31 17.13 15.64
CA ALA A 77 -3.15 15.97 15.94
C ALA A 77 -2.32 14.76 16.39
N VAL A 78 -1.24 14.45 15.68
CA VAL A 78 -0.29 13.37 16.04
C VAL A 78 0.36 13.67 17.39
N LYS A 79 0.80 14.91 17.62
CA LYS A 79 1.38 15.33 18.89
C LYS A 79 0.39 15.24 20.04
N VAL A 80 -0.84 15.75 19.87
CA VAL A 80 -1.90 15.64 20.88
C VAL A 80 -2.18 14.17 21.18
N LEU A 81 -2.24 13.31 20.16
CA LEU A 81 -2.42 11.88 20.36
C LEU A 81 -1.25 11.25 21.12
N ALA A 82 0.00 11.57 20.76
CA ALA A 82 1.19 11.11 21.46
C ALA A 82 1.19 11.57 22.92
N ASP A 83 0.92 12.85 23.18
CA ASP A 83 0.84 13.44 24.53
C ASP A 83 -0.24 12.73 25.36
N LEU A 84 -1.41 12.42 24.77
CA LEU A 84 -2.48 11.67 25.43
C LEU A 84 -2.07 10.24 25.77
N LEU A 85 -1.36 9.56 24.86
CA LEU A 85 -0.90 8.18 25.05
C LEU A 85 0.27 8.09 26.04
N GLU A 86 1.13 9.10 26.11
CA GLU A 86 2.23 9.20 27.09
C GLU A 86 1.73 9.52 28.49
N ALA A 87 0.74 10.42 28.60
CA ALA A 87 0.13 10.77 29.87
C ALA A 87 -0.81 9.68 30.41
N ALA A 88 -1.24 8.75 29.56
CA ALA A 88 -2.11 7.66 29.96
C ALA A 88 -1.36 6.69 30.89
N TYR A 89 -1.64 6.80 32.18
CA TYR A 89 -1.17 5.86 33.20
C TYR A 89 -2.36 5.28 33.98
N PRO A 90 -3.13 4.36 33.41
CA PRO A 90 -4.26 3.75 34.10
C PRO A 90 -3.80 2.58 34.98
N PRO A 91 -4.52 2.27 36.07
CA PRO A 91 -4.41 0.94 36.66
C PRO A 91 -4.88 -0.09 35.62
N TRP A 92 -3.98 -0.98 35.19
CA TRP A 92 -4.28 -1.98 34.16
C TRP A 92 -5.37 -2.94 34.64
N THR A 93 -6.50 -2.95 33.95
CA THR A 93 -7.55 -3.94 34.17
C THR A 93 -7.22 -5.27 33.48
N GLU A 94 -7.68 -6.39 34.07
CA GLU A 94 -7.53 -7.74 33.52
C GLU A 94 -8.92 -8.30 33.18
N PRO A 95 -9.28 -8.49 31.89
CA PRO A 95 -8.48 -8.24 30.68
C PRO A 95 -8.48 -6.75 30.24
N PRO A 96 -7.43 -6.29 29.53
CA PRO A 96 -7.32 -4.89 29.14
C PRO A 96 -8.37 -4.49 28.11
N ASN A 97 -8.94 -3.30 28.28
CA ASN A 97 -9.86 -2.67 27.34
C ASN A 97 -9.14 -2.12 26.10
N ALA A 98 -9.90 -1.62 25.13
CA ALA A 98 -9.35 -1.13 23.86
C ALA A 98 -8.35 0.02 24.04
N THR A 99 -8.64 0.97 24.94
CA THR A 99 -7.75 2.10 25.25
C THR A 99 -6.45 1.62 25.89
N GLU A 100 -6.53 0.70 26.84
CA GLU A 100 -5.34 0.12 27.48
C GLU A 100 -4.47 -0.66 26.49
N LYS A 101 -5.07 -1.38 25.53
CA LYS A 101 -4.33 -2.05 24.45
C LYS A 101 -3.62 -1.05 23.55
N LEU A 102 -4.26 0.06 23.21
CA LEU A 102 -3.66 1.12 22.40
C LEU A 102 -2.47 1.78 23.12
N VAL A 103 -2.63 2.14 24.40
CA VAL A 103 -1.53 2.71 25.22
C VAL A 103 -0.37 1.72 25.32
N ASN A 104 -0.66 0.44 25.57
CA ASN A 104 0.37 -0.60 25.62
C ASN A 104 1.11 -0.78 24.28
N ALA A 105 0.40 -0.72 23.16
CA ALA A 105 1.01 -0.77 21.84
C ALA A 105 1.91 0.44 21.59
N TYR A 106 1.46 1.65 21.91
CA TYR A 106 2.24 2.88 21.81
C TYR A 106 3.53 2.81 22.63
N VAL A 107 3.41 2.50 23.93
CA VAL A 107 4.56 2.38 24.84
C VAL A 107 5.54 1.29 24.37
N SER A 108 5.03 0.17 23.87
CA SER A 108 5.88 -0.88 23.31
C SER A 108 6.61 -0.42 22.06
N CYS A 109 5.99 0.41 21.23
CA CYS A 109 6.60 0.94 20.01
C CYS A 109 7.64 2.02 20.32
N THR A 110 7.36 2.96 21.21
CA THR A 110 8.20 4.16 21.39
C THR A 110 9.26 4.03 22.48
N LEU A 111 9.02 3.23 23.53
CA LEU A 111 9.94 3.10 24.66
C LEU A 111 10.80 1.81 24.63
N LYS A 112 10.35 0.75 23.94
CA LYS A 112 11.10 -0.52 23.84
C LYS A 112 11.97 -0.63 22.56
N GLU A 113 11.93 0.35 21.68
CA GLU A 113 12.63 0.37 20.39
C GLU A 113 14.17 0.41 20.50
N ARG A 114 14.71 0.84 21.65
CA ARG A 114 16.15 1.11 21.79
C ARG A 114 17.04 -0.13 21.91
N ASN A 115 16.46 -1.32 22.05
CA ASN A 115 17.23 -2.56 22.16
C ASN A 115 17.24 -3.31 20.83
N THR A 116 18.19 -2.96 19.95
CA THR A 116 18.37 -3.54 18.62
C THR A 116 18.53 -5.06 18.66
N THR A 117 19.23 -5.60 19.66
CA THR A 117 19.38 -7.05 19.85
C THR A 117 18.03 -7.72 20.16
N ALA A 118 17.24 -7.14 21.06
CA ALA A 118 15.92 -7.67 21.40
C ALA A 118 14.95 -7.58 20.20
N LEU A 119 15.04 -6.52 19.40
CA LEU A 119 14.29 -6.39 18.16
C LEU A 119 14.67 -7.46 17.13
N LYS A 120 15.98 -7.68 16.90
CA LYS A 120 16.49 -8.74 16.02
C LYS A 120 15.98 -10.13 16.44
N ILE A 121 16.02 -10.43 17.74
CA ILE A 121 15.48 -11.68 18.30
C ILE A 121 13.96 -11.77 18.09
N SER A 122 13.23 -10.67 18.28
CA SER A 122 11.78 -10.64 18.11
C SER A 122 11.37 -10.92 16.67
N VAL A 123 12.03 -10.29 15.70
CA VAL A 123 11.80 -10.53 14.26
C VAL A 123 12.08 -12.00 13.93
N ARG A 124 13.23 -12.54 14.35
CA ARG A 124 13.57 -13.96 14.13
C ARG A 124 12.54 -14.91 14.75
N ASN A 125 12.04 -14.60 15.95
CA ASN A 125 11.03 -15.42 16.62
C ASN A 125 9.69 -15.43 15.86
N VAL A 126 9.25 -14.27 15.36
CA VAL A 126 8.05 -14.16 14.53
C VAL A 126 8.22 -14.98 13.25
N LEU A 127 9.34 -14.82 12.55
CA LEU A 127 9.61 -15.56 11.32
C LEU A 127 9.73 -17.07 11.57
N LYS A 128 10.30 -17.49 12.71
CA LYS A 128 10.37 -18.89 13.12
C LYS A 128 8.99 -19.50 13.35
N TYR A 129 8.02 -18.73 13.87
CA TYR A 129 6.63 -19.20 14.00
C TYR A 129 6.03 -19.60 12.64
N TYR A 130 6.36 -18.87 11.58
CA TYR A 130 5.97 -19.17 10.21
C TYR A 130 6.92 -20.15 9.50
N ASN A 131 7.85 -20.80 10.22
CA ASN A 131 8.87 -21.69 9.68
C ASN A 131 9.79 -21.06 8.61
N ILE A 132 9.98 -19.73 8.66
CA ILE A 132 10.84 -18.93 7.77
C ILE A 132 11.88 -18.13 8.58
N GLY A 133 12.28 -18.65 9.75
CA GLY A 133 13.16 -17.97 10.70
C GLY A 133 14.61 -17.77 10.25
N GLN A 134 14.98 -18.29 9.09
CA GLN A 134 16.30 -18.16 8.47
C GLN A 134 16.13 -17.93 6.98
N TRP A 135 17.04 -17.16 6.38
CA TRP A 135 17.11 -17.02 4.94
C TRP A 135 17.88 -18.20 4.33
N PRO A 136 17.37 -18.88 3.29
CA PRO A 136 18.06 -20.00 2.68
C PRO A 136 19.27 -19.51 1.88
N LEU A 137 20.48 -19.76 2.40
CA LEU A 137 21.74 -19.58 1.67
C LEU A 137 22.11 -20.88 0.96
N GLN A 138 22.69 -20.80 -0.24
CA GLN A 138 23.03 -21.96 -1.06
C GLN A 138 24.11 -22.83 -0.39
N SER A 139 25.04 -22.22 0.34
CA SER A 139 26.08 -22.90 1.12
C SER A 139 25.53 -23.74 2.27
N GLU A 140 24.38 -23.35 2.81
CA GLU A 140 23.68 -24.04 3.90
C GLU A 140 22.59 -25.01 3.38
N ALA A 141 22.35 -25.03 2.07
CA ALA A 141 21.31 -25.85 1.47
C ALA A 141 21.68 -27.35 1.56
N PRO A 142 20.80 -28.20 2.13
CA PRO A 142 21.02 -29.63 2.13
C PRO A 142 21.04 -30.15 0.68
N GLN A 143 21.91 -31.14 0.41
CA GLN A 143 22.05 -31.77 -0.92
C GLN A 143 20.73 -32.33 -1.47
N GLN A 144 19.76 -32.60 -0.60
CA GLN A 144 18.36 -32.83 -0.96
C GLN A 144 17.49 -31.88 -0.14
N PRO A 145 16.82 -30.90 -0.77
CA PRO A 145 15.91 -30.02 -0.06
C PRO A 145 14.75 -30.85 0.49
N ASN A 146 14.58 -30.83 1.81
CA ASN A 146 13.49 -31.53 2.50
C ASN A 146 12.12 -30.89 2.26
N ARG A 147 12.07 -29.73 1.57
CA ARG A 147 10.82 -29.03 1.27
C ARG A 147 10.74 -28.59 -0.18
N THR A 148 9.57 -28.77 -0.78
CA THR A 148 9.28 -28.21 -2.10
C THR A 148 8.72 -26.78 -1.97
N TYR A 149 8.74 -26.00 -3.05
CA TYR A 149 8.14 -24.65 -3.03
C TYR A 149 6.66 -24.68 -2.66
N GLN A 150 5.92 -25.74 -3.04
CA GLN A 150 4.52 -25.91 -2.67
C GLN A 150 4.34 -26.03 -1.16
N GLU A 151 5.23 -26.75 -0.48
CA GLU A 151 5.18 -26.89 0.98
C GLU A 151 5.49 -25.56 1.69
N ILE A 152 6.35 -24.73 1.11
CA ILE A 152 6.60 -23.38 1.59
C ILE A 152 5.34 -22.52 1.43
N LEU A 153 4.71 -22.52 0.26
CA LEU A 153 3.49 -21.74 0.00
C LEU A 153 2.30 -22.18 0.86
N LYS A 154 2.20 -23.47 1.21
CA LYS A 154 1.17 -23.97 2.17
C LYS A 154 1.33 -23.40 3.58
N VAL A 155 2.51 -22.89 3.94
CA VAL A 155 2.78 -22.27 5.25
C VAL A 155 2.78 -20.74 5.15
N ALA A 156 3.43 -20.17 4.14
CA ALA A 156 3.52 -18.72 3.96
C ALA A 156 2.24 -18.10 3.39
N GLY A 157 1.45 -18.86 2.63
CA GLY A 157 0.39 -18.34 1.79
C GLY A 157 0.92 -17.94 0.40
N PRO A 158 0.07 -17.32 -0.44
CA PRO A 158 0.42 -16.97 -1.80
C PRO A 158 1.13 -15.62 -1.90
N LEU A 159 1.15 -14.81 -0.84
CA LEU A 159 1.96 -13.60 -0.78
C LEU A 159 3.45 -13.99 -0.71
N PRO A 160 4.34 -13.37 -1.51
CA PRO A 160 4.12 -12.15 -2.29
C PRO A 160 3.63 -12.35 -3.74
N LEU A 161 3.36 -13.57 -4.22
CA LEU A 161 3.02 -13.83 -5.63
C LEU A 161 1.70 -13.19 -6.08
N PHE A 162 0.66 -13.24 -5.25
CA PHE A 162 -0.58 -12.51 -5.50
C PHE A 162 -1.37 -12.35 -4.19
N PRO A 163 -1.91 -11.16 -3.92
CA PRO A 163 -2.88 -10.97 -2.86
C PRO A 163 -4.22 -11.59 -3.23
N TYR A 164 -4.97 -11.97 -2.20
CA TYR A 164 -6.39 -12.27 -2.35
C TYR A 164 -7.17 -11.71 -1.17
N PHE A 165 -8.41 -11.33 -1.45
CA PHE A 165 -9.33 -10.73 -0.50
C PHE A 165 -10.65 -11.48 -0.53
N ILE A 166 -11.38 -11.36 0.56
CA ILE A 166 -12.66 -12.05 0.73
C ILE A 166 -13.72 -10.98 0.87
N SER A 167 -14.74 -11.06 0.02
CA SER A 167 -15.96 -10.28 0.17
C SER A 167 -17.16 -11.21 0.33
N LYS A 168 -18.21 -10.68 0.96
CA LYS A 168 -19.47 -11.37 1.13
C LYS A 168 -20.58 -10.52 0.51
N GLU A 169 -21.17 -11.01 -0.58
CA GLU A 169 -22.28 -10.36 -1.27
C GLU A 169 -23.55 -11.18 -1.06
N GLU A 170 -24.56 -10.61 -0.40
CA GLU A 170 -25.90 -11.21 -0.23
C GLU A 170 -25.91 -12.68 0.26
N SER A 171 -24.87 -13.06 1.03
CA SER A 171 -24.58 -14.40 1.59
C SER A 171 -23.63 -15.30 0.79
N ASN A 172 -23.23 -14.91 -0.41
CA ASN A 172 -22.22 -15.63 -1.19
C ASN A 172 -20.81 -15.16 -0.85
N THR A 173 -19.92 -16.11 -0.59
CA THR A 173 -18.48 -15.86 -0.44
C THR A 173 -17.87 -15.67 -1.83
N ILE A 174 -17.18 -14.55 -2.03
CA ILE A 174 -16.43 -14.25 -3.24
C ILE A 174 -14.97 -14.08 -2.86
N ILE A 175 -14.10 -14.77 -3.59
CA ILE A 175 -12.65 -14.63 -3.48
C ILE A 175 -12.20 -13.72 -4.61
N THR A 176 -11.55 -12.60 -4.30
CA THR A 176 -10.93 -11.73 -5.31
C THR A 176 -9.44 -11.90 -5.24
N MET A 177 -8.81 -12.27 -6.34
CA MET A 177 -7.36 -12.42 -6.47
C MET A 177 -6.88 -11.34 -7.42
N THR A 178 -5.84 -10.60 -7.04
CA THR A 178 -5.30 -9.54 -7.89
C THR A 178 -3.86 -9.82 -8.23
N LYS A 179 -3.39 -9.39 -9.41
CA LYS A 179 -1.95 -9.26 -9.63
C LYS A 179 -1.35 -8.26 -8.62
N MET A 180 -0.10 -8.47 -8.22
CA MET A 180 0.64 -7.41 -7.51
C MET A 180 0.90 -6.28 -8.50
N PRO A 181 0.74 -5.00 -8.08
CA PRO A 181 1.07 -3.88 -8.94
C PRO A 181 2.55 -3.92 -9.33
N ASP A 182 3.43 -4.13 -8.35
CA ASP A 182 4.88 -4.15 -8.55
C ASP A 182 5.52 -5.27 -7.73
N PHE A 183 6.38 -6.06 -8.39
CA PHE A 183 7.22 -7.08 -7.74
C PHE A 183 8.64 -6.60 -7.46
N TYR A 184 9.06 -5.54 -8.15
CA TYR A 184 10.40 -4.99 -8.13
C TYR A 184 10.29 -3.50 -7.84
N MET A 185 11.09 -3.01 -6.89
CA MET A 185 11.14 -1.59 -6.56
C MET A 185 11.91 -0.85 -7.65
N SER A 186 11.19 -0.13 -8.51
CA SER A 186 11.78 0.62 -9.62
C SER A 186 12.16 2.05 -9.18
N GLY A 187 12.97 2.73 -9.97
CA GLY A 187 13.25 4.16 -9.76
C GLY A 187 12.06 5.08 -10.03
N GLU A 188 11.01 4.58 -10.69
CA GLU A 188 9.79 5.33 -11.06
C GLU A 188 8.83 5.55 -9.89
N ASP A 189 8.98 4.80 -8.78
CA ASP A 189 8.18 4.97 -7.56
C ASP A 189 8.51 6.25 -6.76
N PHE A 190 9.54 6.98 -7.20
CA PHE A 190 9.84 8.30 -6.67
C PHE A 190 9.12 9.35 -7.52
N ASP A 191 8.29 10.19 -6.89
CA ASP A 191 7.66 11.37 -7.51
C ASP A 191 8.76 12.29 -8.07
N ILE A 192 9.13 12.05 -9.33
CA ILE A 192 10.02 12.93 -10.07
C ILE A 192 9.11 13.84 -10.87
N GLU A 193 8.90 15.04 -10.33
CA GLU A 193 8.37 16.17 -11.10
C GLU A 193 9.12 16.23 -12.45
N GLU A 194 8.35 16.06 -13.53
CA GLU A 194 8.72 16.14 -14.95
C GLU A 194 10.08 16.79 -15.21
N ARG A 195 11.14 15.99 -15.35
CA ARG A 195 12.37 16.42 -16.01
C ARG A 195 12.65 15.51 -17.19
N ASP A 196 12.48 16.08 -18.38
CA ASP A 196 12.72 15.51 -19.72
C ASP A 196 14.21 15.19 -19.98
N ASP A 197 14.89 14.48 -19.09
CA ASP A 197 16.27 14.05 -19.32
C ASP A 197 16.41 12.53 -19.12
N TYR A 198 16.29 11.79 -20.22
CA TYR A 198 16.38 10.33 -20.27
C TYR A 198 17.71 9.79 -19.70
N GLU A 199 18.82 10.54 -19.76
CA GLU A 199 20.10 10.14 -19.16
C GLU A 199 20.03 10.13 -17.61
N GLN A 200 19.10 10.87 -17.02
CA GLN A 200 18.92 10.91 -15.57
C GLN A 200 18.14 9.69 -15.07
N TYR A 201 17.24 9.12 -15.87
CA TYR A 201 16.43 7.95 -15.51
C TYR A 201 17.27 6.70 -15.31
N ASP A 202 18.18 6.38 -16.25
CA ASP A 202 19.07 5.21 -16.12
C ASP A 202 19.92 5.29 -14.84
N LEU A 203 20.39 6.49 -14.50
CA LEU A 203 21.17 6.73 -13.28
C LEU A 203 20.31 6.62 -12.00
N ILE A 204 19.03 6.95 -12.06
CA ILE A 204 18.10 6.82 -10.93
C ILE A 204 17.72 5.35 -10.73
N GLU A 205 17.39 4.64 -11.81
CA GLU A 205 17.08 3.21 -11.77
C GLU A 205 18.27 2.43 -11.21
N GLN A 206 19.48 2.71 -11.69
CA GLN A 206 20.70 2.09 -11.16
C GLN A 206 20.86 2.33 -9.66
N LYS A 207 20.65 3.57 -9.18
CA LYS A 207 20.75 3.90 -7.76
C LYS A 207 19.67 3.22 -6.92
N SER A 208 18.44 3.16 -7.42
CA SER A 208 17.33 2.48 -6.74
C SER A 208 17.64 0.99 -6.59
N GLU A 209 18.13 0.36 -7.67
CA GLU A 209 18.53 -1.05 -7.64
C GLU A 209 19.71 -1.31 -6.68
N GLU A 210 20.73 -0.45 -6.69
CA GLU A 210 21.87 -0.57 -5.78
C GLU A 210 21.42 -0.47 -4.31
N ALA A 211 20.54 0.48 -4.00
CA ALA A 211 19.96 0.64 -2.67
C ALA A 211 19.08 -0.56 -2.28
N TYR A 212 18.30 -1.10 -3.22
CA TYR A 212 17.45 -2.26 -2.98
C TYR A 212 18.28 -3.52 -2.74
N LYS A 213 19.35 -3.72 -3.52
CA LYS A 213 20.32 -4.79 -3.32
C LYS A 213 20.99 -4.70 -1.96
N GLU A 214 21.37 -3.50 -1.53
CA GLU A 214 21.91 -3.27 -0.19
C GLU A 214 20.87 -3.65 0.88
N PHE A 215 19.63 -3.21 0.73
CA PHE A 215 18.53 -3.54 1.64
C PHE A 215 18.31 -5.06 1.78
N ILE A 216 18.24 -5.80 0.66
CA ILE A 216 18.11 -7.26 0.66
C ILE A 216 19.31 -7.89 1.37
N THR A 217 20.53 -7.45 1.05
CA THR A 217 21.77 -7.99 1.64
C THR A 217 21.80 -7.78 3.16
N LYS A 218 21.41 -6.59 3.64
CA LYS A 218 21.29 -6.28 5.07
C LYS A 218 20.17 -7.07 5.76
N THR A 219 19.08 -7.34 5.07
CA THR A 219 18.00 -8.19 5.57
C THR A 219 18.46 -9.64 5.73
N ILE A 220 19.19 -10.18 4.75
CA ILE A 220 19.80 -11.51 4.86
C ILE A 220 20.80 -11.54 6.03
N GLU A 221 21.62 -10.51 6.21
CA GLU A 221 22.54 -10.38 7.36
C GLU A 221 21.80 -10.34 8.72
N LEU A 222 20.60 -9.76 8.75
CA LEU A 222 19.76 -9.78 9.95
C LEU A 222 19.25 -11.19 10.26
N LEU A 223 18.94 -11.99 9.24
CA LEU A 223 18.28 -13.29 9.40
C LEU A 223 19.25 -14.48 9.48
N SER A 224 20.42 -14.38 8.88
CA SER A 224 21.47 -15.41 8.91
C SER A 224 22.44 -15.19 10.05
N ASP A 225 23.06 -16.27 10.54
CA ASP A 225 24.14 -16.22 11.52
C ASP A 225 25.53 -16.18 10.84
N ASP A 226 25.58 -16.33 9.51
CA ASP A 226 26.80 -16.42 8.72
C ASP A 226 27.27 -15.08 8.09
N THR A 227 28.56 -15.01 7.78
CA THR A 227 29.36 -13.82 7.46
C THR A 227 29.89 -13.76 6.03
N MET A 228 29.53 -14.70 5.12
CA MET A 228 30.03 -14.63 3.74
C MET A 228 29.31 -13.58 2.89
N ASP A 229 29.83 -12.35 2.89
CA ASP A 229 29.26 -11.20 2.17
C ASP A 229 29.03 -11.45 0.67
N LYS A 230 29.92 -12.22 0.04
CA LYS A 230 29.82 -12.53 -1.40
C LYS A 230 28.58 -13.37 -1.72
N GLU A 231 28.21 -14.32 -0.85
CA GLU A 231 27.05 -15.16 -1.08
C GLU A 231 25.76 -14.36 -0.91
N LYS A 232 25.68 -13.50 0.11
CA LYS A 232 24.52 -12.63 0.35
C LYS A 232 24.26 -11.71 -0.85
N SER A 233 25.34 -11.12 -1.40
CA SER A 233 25.25 -10.28 -2.60
C SER A 233 24.73 -11.07 -3.82
N ASN A 234 25.22 -12.29 -4.04
CA ASN A 234 24.75 -13.13 -5.15
C ASN A 234 23.26 -13.48 -4.99
N VAL A 235 22.84 -13.84 -3.78
CA VAL A 235 21.42 -14.14 -3.48
C VAL A 235 20.56 -12.90 -3.72
N ALA A 236 21.02 -11.71 -3.36
CA ALA A 236 20.31 -10.46 -3.65
C ALA A 236 20.15 -10.21 -5.16
N GLU A 237 21.19 -10.47 -5.95
CA GLU A 237 21.11 -10.39 -7.42
C GLU A 237 20.11 -11.40 -8.02
N GLU A 238 20.11 -12.64 -7.51
CA GLU A 238 19.16 -13.68 -7.94
C GLU A 238 17.71 -13.30 -7.62
N ILE A 239 17.45 -12.71 -6.44
CA ILE A 239 16.13 -12.20 -6.04
C ILE A 239 15.67 -11.08 -6.98
N ILE A 240 16.52 -10.08 -7.19
CA ILE A 240 16.20 -8.95 -8.09
C ILE A 240 15.91 -9.45 -9.51
N TYR A 241 16.73 -10.38 -10.02
CA TYR A 241 16.51 -10.97 -11.33
C TYR A 241 15.16 -11.70 -11.41
N PHE A 242 14.83 -12.48 -10.38
CA PHE A 242 13.55 -13.19 -10.29
C PHE A 242 12.36 -12.21 -10.24
N GLU A 243 12.43 -11.18 -9.41
CA GLU A 243 11.39 -10.16 -9.26
C GLU A 243 11.19 -9.34 -10.55
N LYS A 244 12.27 -8.98 -11.26
CA LYS A 244 12.18 -8.33 -12.58
C LYS A 244 11.44 -9.21 -13.59
N ASN A 245 11.73 -10.50 -13.60
CA ASN A 245 11.04 -11.43 -14.49
C ASN A 245 9.55 -11.55 -14.17
N ILE A 246 9.19 -11.62 -12.88
CA ILE A 246 7.78 -11.67 -12.48
C ILE A 246 7.09 -10.34 -12.79
N SER A 247 7.73 -9.21 -12.50
CA SER A 247 7.22 -7.87 -12.80
C SER A 247 6.89 -7.73 -14.29
N LYS A 248 7.79 -8.19 -15.17
CA LYS A 248 7.56 -8.25 -16.61
C LYS A 248 6.36 -9.12 -16.99
N ILE A 249 6.22 -10.30 -16.40
CA ILE A 249 5.07 -11.18 -16.66
C ILE A 249 3.76 -10.50 -16.20
N ALA A 250 3.77 -9.80 -15.07
CA ALA A 250 2.61 -9.11 -14.52
C ALA A 250 2.20 -7.87 -15.35
N SER A 251 3.16 -7.15 -15.91
CA SER A 251 2.90 -5.99 -16.79
C SER A 251 2.40 -6.40 -18.18
N GLU A 252 2.80 -7.58 -18.67
CA GLU A 252 2.31 -8.14 -19.92
C GLU A 252 0.93 -8.84 -19.78
N ALA A 253 0.46 -9.08 -18.55
CA ALA A 253 -0.83 -9.71 -18.29
C ALA A 253 -1.99 -8.76 -18.62
N GLU A 254 -3.03 -9.30 -19.27
CA GLU A 254 -4.23 -8.56 -19.65
C GLU A 254 -4.98 -8.03 -18.41
N ASP A 255 -5.37 -6.76 -18.41
CA ASP A 255 -6.13 -6.11 -17.31
C ASP A 255 -7.62 -6.50 -17.28
N SER A 256 -7.95 -7.71 -17.74
CA SER A 256 -9.33 -8.19 -17.80
C SER A 256 -9.66 -9.05 -16.57
N ALA A 257 -10.76 -8.70 -15.90
CA ALA A 257 -11.25 -9.48 -14.78
C ALA A 257 -11.97 -10.75 -15.28
N VAL A 258 -11.52 -11.91 -14.85
CA VAL A 258 -12.14 -13.21 -15.16
C VAL A 258 -12.83 -13.75 -13.91
N THR A 259 -14.11 -14.05 -14.05
CA THR A 259 -14.89 -14.74 -13.01
C THR A 259 -14.93 -16.24 -13.31
N MET A 260 -14.58 -17.06 -12.33
CA MET A 260 -14.68 -18.52 -12.40
C MET A 260 -15.07 -19.11 -11.04
N ASN A 261 -15.24 -20.43 -10.96
CA ASN A 261 -15.37 -21.12 -9.67
C ASN A 261 -14.03 -21.68 -9.20
N LEU A 262 -13.94 -21.98 -7.90
CA LEU A 262 -12.70 -22.47 -7.27
C LEU A 262 -12.18 -23.76 -7.91
N SER A 263 -13.07 -24.68 -8.31
CA SER A 263 -12.66 -25.90 -9.01
C SER A 263 -12.01 -25.62 -10.37
N GLN A 264 -12.51 -24.63 -11.12
CA GLN A 264 -11.92 -24.18 -12.39
C GLN A 264 -10.55 -23.53 -12.16
N LEU A 265 -10.42 -22.68 -11.14
CA LEU A 265 -9.13 -22.09 -10.77
C LEU A 265 -8.08 -23.16 -10.45
N ILE A 266 -8.44 -24.13 -9.61
CA ILE A 266 -7.54 -25.23 -9.24
C ILE A 266 -7.10 -26.01 -10.48
N ALA A 267 -8.01 -26.29 -11.41
CA ALA A 267 -7.69 -26.98 -12.66
C ALA A 267 -6.72 -26.14 -13.52
N ASN A 268 -6.96 -24.84 -13.67
CA ASN A 268 -6.11 -23.93 -14.44
C ASN A 268 -4.68 -23.87 -13.88
N LEU A 269 -4.54 -23.78 -12.55
CA LEU A 269 -3.25 -23.74 -11.87
C LEU A 269 -2.55 -25.10 -11.73
N SER A 270 -3.20 -26.19 -12.16
CA SER A 270 -2.64 -27.54 -12.17
C SER A 270 -2.17 -27.97 -13.57
N ASN A 271 -2.43 -27.16 -14.61
CA ASN A 271 -1.98 -27.44 -15.97
C ASN A 271 -0.46 -27.24 -16.08
N GLY A 272 0.27 -28.27 -16.52
CA GLY A 272 1.74 -28.19 -16.72
C GLY A 272 2.62 -29.06 -15.82
N GLY A 273 2.03 -29.97 -15.03
CA GLY A 273 2.77 -31.01 -14.31
C GLY A 273 3.25 -30.65 -12.90
N SER A 274 3.14 -29.38 -12.49
CA SER A 274 3.29 -28.96 -11.09
C SER A 274 1.99 -28.37 -10.57
N LYS A 275 1.41 -29.01 -9.54
CA LYS A 275 0.15 -28.57 -8.92
C LYS A 275 0.43 -27.40 -7.98
N PHE A 276 0.02 -26.18 -8.34
CA PHE A 276 0.05 -25.05 -7.40
C PHE A 276 -0.96 -25.30 -6.25
N PRO A 277 -0.56 -25.17 -4.97
CA PRO A 277 -1.36 -25.63 -3.82
C PRO A 277 -2.43 -24.62 -3.37
N ILE A 278 -3.14 -23.96 -4.29
CA ILE A 278 -4.10 -22.90 -3.96
C ILE A 278 -5.28 -23.41 -3.10
N ASP A 279 -5.69 -24.65 -3.32
CA ASP A 279 -6.77 -25.31 -2.60
C ASP A 279 -6.45 -25.41 -1.10
N GLU A 280 -5.25 -25.91 -0.80
CA GLU A 280 -4.76 -26.10 0.56
C GLU A 280 -4.49 -24.77 1.26
N ILE A 281 -3.93 -23.78 0.54
CA ILE A 281 -3.72 -22.43 1.04
C ILE A 281 -5.03 -21.79 1.45
N LEU A 282 -6.01 -21.74 0.54
CA LEU A 282 -7.30 -21.11 0.82
C LEU A 282 -8.03 -21.86 1.92
N GLN A 283 -8.05 -23.19 1.94
CA GLN A 283 -8.70 -23.95 3.01
C GLN A 283 -8.11 -23.64 4.40
N ARG A 284 -6.78 -23.52 4.51
CA ARG A 284 -6.10 -23.13 5.75
C ARG A 284 -6.58 -21.76 6.22
N ASP A 285 -6.56 -20.77 5.34
CA ASP A 285 -6.86 -19.38 5.72
C ASP A 285 -8.33 -19.18 6.03
N PHE A 286 -9.23 -19.84 5.30
CA PHE A 286 -10.67 -19.80 5.53
C PHE A 286 -11.09 -20.50 6.82
N ARG A 287 -10.34 -21.54 7.24
CA ARG A 287 -10.54 -22.20 8.54
C ARG A 287 -10.28 -21.25 9.71
N LEU A 288 -9.31 -20.33 9.60
CA LEU A 288 -9.00 -19.38 10.67
C LEU A 288 -10.14 -18.40 10.95
N ILE A 289 -10.94 -18.07 9.94
CA ILE A 289 -12.08 -17.13 10.04
C ILE A 289 -13.44 -17.83 10.09
N ASN A 290 -13.47 -19.16 10.21
CA ASN A 290 -14.69 -19.97 10.28
C ASN A 290 -15.64 -19.77 9.07
N VAL A 291 -15.07 -19.59 7.88
CA VAL A 291 -15.83 -19.48 6.62
C VAL A 291 -15.59 -20.75 5.80
N SER A 292 -16.66 -21.40 5.33
CA SER A 292 -16.54 -22.57 4.46
C SER A 292 -16.44 -22.17 2.99
N ILE A 293 -15.51 -22.79 2.26
CA ILE A 293 -15.41 -22.71 0.80
C ILE A 293 -15.63 -24.10 0.20
N SER A 294 -16.20 -24.13 -1.00
CA SER A 294 -16.40 -25.33 -1.83
C SER A 294 -15.89 -25.11 -3.25
N GLY A 295 -15.86 -26.16 -4.07
CA GLY A 295 -15.50 -26.06 -5.48
C GLY A 295 -16.37 -25.07 -6.29
N GLY A 296 -17.61 -24.83 -5.84
CA GLY A 296 -18.52 -23.84 -6.44
C GLY A 296 -18.32 -22.39 -5.97
N THR A 297 -17.38 -22.14 -5.05
CA THR A 297 -17.10 -20.77 -4.56
C THR A 297 -16.65 -19.90 -5.72
N LYS A 298 -17.21 -18.70 -5.83
CA LYS A 298 -16.87 -17.75 -6.89
C LYS A 298 -15.49 -17.15 -6.63
N VAL A 299 -14.69 -17.09 -7.68
CA VAL A 299 -13.37 -16.45 -7.71
C VAL A 299 -13.35 -15.43 -8.83
N ASN A 300 -13.00 -14.19 -8.49
CA ASN A 300 -12.70 -13.14 -9.45
C ASN A 300 -11.17 -13.00 -9.50
N VAL A 301 -10.58 -13.16 -10.68
CA VAL A 301 -9.14 -12.95 -10.93
C VAL A 301 -9.01 -11.69 -11.75
N GLN A 302 -8.24 -10.70 -11.28
CA GLN A 302 -8.07 -9.40 -11.92
C GLN A 302 -6.61 -8.93 -11.88
#